data_AF-A0A2R4FDZ7-F1
#
_entry.id   AF-A0A2R4FDZ7-F1
#
_cell.length_a   1.000
_cell.length_b   1.000
_cell.length_c   1.000
_cell.angle_alpha   90.00
_cell.angle_beta   90.00
_cell.angle_gamma   90.00
#
_symmetry.space_group_name_H-M   'P 1'
#
loop_
_entity.id
_entity.type
_entity.pdbx_description
1 polymer ?
#
loop_
_entity_poly.entity_id
_entity_poly.type
_entity_poly.pdbx_seq_one_letter_code
_entity_poly.pdbx_strand_id
1 'polypeptide(L)'
;MTIDEVKATLRAGIEAIERSRSTFEQAASDAAEAIARAHQLLHDSQDGEVQKVRKNLTEAESEVRPTVGRFLAAEGNATSYLADLG
;
A
#
# COMPACT_ATOMS: atom_id res chain seq x y z
N MET A 1 1.42 -31.42 -7.54
CA MET A 1 1.51 -30.49 -6.40
C MET A 1 0.87 -31.17 -5.21
N THR A 2 1.60 -31.36 -4.11
CA THR A 2 1.10 -31.95 -2.86
C THR A 2 0.37 -30.89 -2.03
N ILE A 3 -0.42 -31.32 -1.04
CA ILE A 3 -1.07 -30.40 -0.09
C ILE A 3 -0.02 -29.58 0.66
N ASP A 4 1.13 -30.17 1.00
CA ASP A 4 2.21 -29.47 1.68
C ASP A 4 2.87 -28.41 0.78
N GLU A 5 3.04 -28.69 -0.50
CA GLU A 5 3.50 -27.71 -1.48
C GLU A 5 2.49 -26.55 -1.62
N VAL A 6 1.18 -26.84 -1.66
CA VAL A 6 0.13 -25.80 -1.67
C VAL A 6 0.22 -24.90 -0.44
N LYS A 7 0.35 -25.49 0.77
CA LYS A 7 0.49 -24.76 2.02
C LYS A 7 1.73 -23.88 2.05
N ALA A 8 2.86 -24.41 1.58
CA ALA A 8 4.11 -23.65 1.48
C ALA A 8 3.96 -22.45 0.53
N THR A 9 3.33 -22.63 -0.63
CA THR A 9 3.05 -21.54 -1.56
C THR A 9 2.11 -20.49 -0.97
N LEU A 10 1.06 -20.90 -0.24
CA LEU A 10 0.14 -19.97 0.42
C LEU A 10 0.83 -19.13 1.50
N ARG A 11 1.67 -19.75 2.35
CA ARG A 11 2.45 -19.03 3.36
C ARG A 11 3.38 -18.00 2.72
N ALA A 12 4.11 -18.39 1.68
CA ALA A 12 4.96 -17.46 0.93
C ALA A 12 4.14 -16.32 0.29
N GLY A 13 2.94 -16.62 -0.20
CA GLY A 13 2.01 -15.61 -0.73
C GLY A 13 1.52 -14.62 0.33
N ILE A 14 1.15 -15.11 1.52
CA ILE A 14 0.75 -14.27 2.66
C ILE A 14 1.90 -13.35 3.07
N GLU A 15 3.12 -13.88 3.24
CA GLU A 15 4.30 -13.07 3.56
C GLU A 15 4.59 -12.01 2.48
N ALA A 16 4.41 -12.36 1.20
CA ALA A 16 4.58 -11.41 0.11
C ALA A 16 3.54 -10.28 0.17
N ILE A 17 2.29 -10.60 0.45
CA ILE A 17 1.20 -9.61 0.63
C ILE A 17 1.51 -8.66 1.78
N GLU A 18 1.94 -9.17 2.93
CA GLU A 18 2.32 -8.36 4.09
C GLU A 18 3.47 -7.40 3.76
N ARG A 19 4.53 -7.90 3.11
CA ARG A 19 5.68 -7.08 2.68
C ARG A 19 5.27 -6.01 1.68
N SER A 20 4.43 -6.35 0.70
CA SER A 20 3.92 -5.40 -0.27
C SER A 20 3.05 -4.32 0.38
N ARG A 21 2.17 -4.70 1.32
CA ARG A 21 1.35 -3.74 2.09
C ARG A 21 2.22 -2.75 2.86
N SER A 22 3.20 -3.25 3.61
CA SER A 22 4.13 -2.42 4.39
C SER A 22 4.95 -1.46 3.50
N THR A 23 5.46 -1.96 2.36
CA THR A 23 6.22 -1.13 1.41
C THR A 23 5.37 -0.02 0.82
N PHE A 24 4.12 -0.33 0.49
CA PHE A 24 3.18 0.63 -0.07
C PHE A 24 2.76 1.69 0.95
N GLU A 25 2.49 1.30 2.20
CA GLU A 25 2.22 2.23 3.30
C GLU A 25 3.39 3.19 3.55
N GLN A 26 4.63 2.68 3.54
CA GLN A 26 5.82 3.53 3.70
C GLN A 26 5.97 4.53 2.55
N ALA A 27 5.82 4.08 1.30
CA ALA A 27 5.91 4.96 0.13
C ALA A 27 4.85 6.07 0.16
N ALA A 28 3.63 5.76 0.62
CA ALA A 28 2.57 6.75 0.81
C ALA A 28 2.94 7.78 1.90
N SER A 29 3.50 7.31 3.03
CA SER A 29 3.96 8.19 4.11
C SER A 29 5.08 9.14 3.65
N ASP A 30 6.09 8.62 2.95
CA ASP A 30 7.23 9.41 2.46
C ASP A 30 6.76 10.49 1.48
N ALA A 31 5.81 10.14 0.60
CA ALA A 31 5.21 11.07 -0.33
C ALA A 31 4.43 12.19 0.39
N ALA A 32 3.65 11.84 1.42
CA ALA A 32 2.93 12.82 2.25
C ALA A 32 3.88 13.79 2.97
N GLU A 33 5.01 13.30 3.48
CA GLU A 33 6.01 14.13 4.12
C GLU A 33 6.69 15.09 3.11
N ALA A 34 7.05 14.59 1.92
CA ALA A 34 7.63 15.41 0.87
C ALA A 34 6.69 16.56 0.45
N ILE A 35 5.38 16.32 0.39
CA ILE A 35 4.36 17.34 0.13
C ILE A 35 4.33 18.38 1.24
N ALA A 36 4.29 17.94 2.50
CA ALA A 36 4.23 18.85 3.63
C ALA A 36 5.46 19.77 3.65
N ARG A 37 6.64 19.23 3.36
CA ARG A 37 7.89 20.01 3.22
C ARG A 37 7.83 20.97 2.04
N ALA A 38 7.38 20.52 0.87
CA ALA A 38 7.20 21.38 -0.29
C ALA A 38 6.22 22.52 0.01
N HIS A 39 5.15 22.24 0.75
CA HIS A 39 4.18 23.22 1.21
C HIS A 39 4.76 24.30 2.12
N GLN A 40 5.57 23.89 3.07
CA GLN A 40 6.22 24.80 4.00
C GLN A 40 7.23 25.70 3.28
N LEU A 41 7.97 25.13 2.31
CA LEU A 41 8.94 25.88 1.51
C LEU A 41 8.28 26.85 0.51
N LEU A 42 7.08 26.51 0.03
CA LEU A 42 6.41 27.21 -1.07
C LEU A 42 5.11 27.88 -0.60
N HIS A 43 5.03 28.25 0.69
CA HIS A 43 3.81 28.72 1.35
C HIS A 43 3.12 29.89 0.62
N ASP A 44 3.89 30.75 -0.05
CA ASP A 44 3.41 31.89 -0.85
C ASP A 44 3.48 31.66 -2.38
N SER A 45 3.98 30.52 -2.82
CA SER A 45 4.12 30.21 -4.24
C SER A 45 2.80 29.69 -4.81
N GLN A 46 2.21 30.44 -5.74
CA GLN A 46 1.07 30.01 -6.54
C GLN A 46 1.50 29.23 -7.79
N ASP A 47 2.71 28.67 -7.80
CA ASP A 47 3.22 27.91 -8.93
C ASP A 47 2.30 26.72 -9.25
N GLY A 48 1.85 26.66 -10.50
CA GLY A 48 0.89 25.66 -10.96
C GLY A 48 1.42 24.23 -10.88
N GLU A 49 2.73 24.02 -10.93
CA GLU A 49 3.33 22.69 -10.77
C GLU A 49 3.24 22.22 -9.32
N VAL A 50 3.38 23.12 -8.34
CA VAL A 50 3.18 22.80 -6.92
C VAL A 50 1.74 22.37 -6.66
N GLN A 51 0.76 23.09 -7.23
CA GLN A 51 -0.65 22.73 -7.09
C GLN A 51 -0.99 21.41 -7.78
N LYS A 52 -0.40 21.11 -8.95
CA LYS A 52 -0.54 19.81 -9.60
C LYS A 52 0.03 18.68 -8.76
N VAL A 53 1.23 18.84 -8.21
CA VAL A 53 1.87 17.84 -7.36
C VAL A 53 1.00 17.54 -6.13
N ARG A 54 0.46 18.57 -5.45
CA ARG A 54 -0.51 18.37 -4.36
C ARG A 54 -1.72 17.55 -4.78
N LYS A 55 -2.31 17.91 -5.91
CA LYS A 55 -3.53 17.27 -6.40
C LYS A 55 -3.27 15.80 -6.71
N ASN A 56 -2.21 15.51 -7.48
CA ASN A 56 -1.83 14.15 -7.83
C ASN A 56 -1.58 13.29 -6.59
N LEU A 57 -1.03 13.88 -5.53
CA LEU A 57 -0.75 13.15 -4.31
C LEU A 57 -1.96 12.97 -3.40
N THR A 58 -2.89 13.92 -3.40
CA THR A 58 -4.20 13.75 -2.76
C THR A 58 -5.00 12.64 -3.45
N GLU A 59 -4.93 12.58 -4.78
CA GLU A 59 -5.51 11.51 -5.59
C GLU A 59 -4.83 10.17 -5.26
N ALA A 60 -3.50 10.13 -5.19
CA ALA A 60 -2.76 8.93 -4.79
C ALA A 60 -3.14 8.47 -3.37
N GLU A 61 -3.22 9.38 -2.39
CA GLU A 61 -3.64 9.07 -1.01
C GLU A 61 -5.07 8.50 -0.97
N SER A 62 -5.97 9.01 -1.83
CA SER A 62 -7.33 8.47 -1.97
C SER A 62 -7.36 7.03 -2.49
N GLU A 63 -6.35 6.61 -3.26
CA GLU A 63 -6.17 5.24 -3.73
C GLU A 63 -5.41 4.34 -2.75
N VAL A 64 -4.67 4.93 -1.80
CA VAL A 64 -3.88 4.17 -0.81
C VAL A 64 -4.77 3.33 0.08
N ARG A 65 -5.78 3.93 0.72
CA ARG A 65 -6.65 3.22 1.68
C ARG A 65 -7.43 2.06 1.02
N PRO A 66 -8.04 2.22 -0.16
CA PRO A 66 -8.62 1.11 -0.91
C PRO A 66 -7.61 0.00 -1.22
N THR A 67 -6.38 0.37 -1.59
CA THR A 67 -5.33 -0.60 -1.93
C THR A 67 -4.85 -1.38 -0.71
N VAL A 68 -4.65 -0.72 0.44
CA VAL A 68 -4.38 -1.38 1.73
C VAL A 68 -5.53 -2.34 2.09
N GLY A 69 -6.78 -1.92 1.90
CA GLY A 69 -7.94 -2.79 2.13
C GLY A 69 -7.95 -4.05 1.26
N ARG A 70 -7.50 -3.95 0.00
CA ARG A 70 -7.36 -5.11 -0.89
C ARG A 70 -6.27 -6.06 -0.42
N PHE A 71 -5.13 -5.54 0.08
CA PHE A 71 -4.10 -6.39 0.67
C PHE A 71 -4.62 -7.16 1.88
N LEU A 72 -5.29 -6.48 2.82
CA LEU A 72 -5.88 -7.13 4.00
C LEU A 72 -6.93 -8.19 3.63
N ALA A 73 -7.77 -7.91 2.62
CA ALA A 73 -8.73 -8.89 2.13
C ALA A 73 -8.06 -10.11 1.49
N ALA A 74 -7.01 -9.90 0.70
CA ALA A 74 -6.24 -10.99 0.09
C ALA A 74 -5.52 -11.85 1.14
N GLU A 75 -4.90 -11.21 2.13
CA GLU A 75 -4.26 -11.85 3.28
C GLU A 75 -5.26 -12.70 4.07
N GLY A 76 -6.42 -12.13 4.41
CA GLY A 76 -7.49 -12.83 5.13
C GLY A 76 -8.03 -14.03 4.35
N ASN A 77 -8.28 -13.89 3.05
CA ASN A 77 -8.74 -14.99 2.21
C ASN A 77 -7.68 -16.11 2.10
N ALA A 78 -6.42 -15.75 1.90
CA ALA A 78 -5.32 -16.72 1.81
C ALA A 78 -5.12 -17.45 3.15
N THR A 79 -5.23 -16.74 4.27
CA THR A 79 -5.12 -17.30 5.62
C THR A 79 -6.29 -18.24 5.92
N SER A 80 -7.52 -17.86 5.58
CA SER A 80 -8.70 -18.72 5.74
C SER A 80 -8.54 -20.01 4.92
N TYR A 81 -8.12 -19.88 3.66
CA TYR A 81 -7.92 -21.04 2.80
C TYR A 81 -6.77 -21.94 3.30
N LEU A 82 -5.71 -21.36 3.84
CA LEU A 82 -4.64 -22.13 4.48
C LEU A 82 -5.15 -22.92 5.70
N ALA A 83 -6.01 -22.32 6.52
CA ALA A 83 -6.62 -22.97 7.68
C ALA A 83 -7.54 -24.13 7.27
N ASP A 84 -8.31 -23.97 6.18
CA ASP A 84 -9.19 -25.02 5.65
C ASP A 84 -8.40 -26.25 5.13
N LEU A 85 -7.13 -26.07 4.77
CA LEU A 85 -6.24 -27.14 4.32
C LEU A 85 -5.59 -27.94 5.47
N GLY A 86 -5.77 -27.52 6.73
CA GLY A 86 -5.25 -28.18 7.95
C GLY A 86 -3.82 -27.83 8.32
#